data_AF-A0A6B9Z0T4-F1
#
_entry.id   AF-A0A6B9Z0T4-F1
#
_cell.length_a   1.000
_cell.length_b   1.000
_cell.length_c   1.000
_cell.angle_alpha   90.00
_cell.angle_beta   90.00
_cell.angle_gamma   90.00
#
_symmetry.space_group_name_H-M   'P 1'
#
loop_
_entity.id
_entity.type
_entity.pdbx_description
1 polymer ?
#
loop_
_entity_poly.entity_id
_entity_poly.type
_entity_poly.pdbx_seq_one_letter_code
_entity_poly.pdbx_strand_id
1 'polypeptide(L)'
;MEDYKKKLGGLADKLKQDPPKTPIQEVHPVKDVEEPKEAEAQLNVWIPKSLLKTMKGYGIEHDLSLKDINILALQSFLKGNLKKSVEKQS
;
A
#
# COMPACT_ATOMS: atom_id res chain seq x y z
N MET A 1 62.71 13.22 17.26
CA MET A 1 61.36 13.83 17.43
C MET A 1 60.88 14.59 16.19
N GLU A 2 61.71 14.81 15.17
CA GLU A 2 61.33 15.55 13.95
C GLU A 2 60.52 14.70 12.94
N ASP A 3 60.78 13.39 12.88
CA ASP A 3 60.06 12.45 12.00
C ASP A 3 58.55 12.32 12.31
N TYR A 4 58.17 12.49 13.58
CA TYR A 4 56.78 12.38 14.00
C TYR A 4 55.94 13.57 13.52
N LYS A 5 56.49 14.80 13.62
CA LYS A 5 55.84 16.00 13.10
C LYS A 5 55.72 15.97 11.57
N LYS A 6 56.71 15.40 10.88
CA LYS A 6 56.68 15.24 9.42
C LYS A 6 55.61 14.24 8.95
N LYS A 7 55.41 13.13 9.68
CA LYS A 7 54.34 12.16 9.41
C LYS A 7 52.94 12.73 9.67
N LEU A 8 52.78 13.55 10.71
CA LEU A 8 51.53 14.26 11.01
C LEU A 8 51.15 15.30 9.95
N GLY A 9 52.13 16.09 9.48
CA GLY A 9 51.93 17.03 8.38
C GLY A 9 51.50 16.34 7.09
N GLY A 10 52.19 15.25 6.70
CA GLY A 10 51.86 14.49 5.50
C GLY A 10 50.49 13.78 5.54
N LEU A 11 49.98 13.46 6.73
CA LEU A 11 48.62 12.93 6.91
C LEU A 11 47.56 14.03 6.76
N ALA A 12 47.82 15.22 7.31
CA ALA A 12 46.93 16.37 7.19
C ALA A 12 46.80 16.86 5.73
N ASP A 13 47.89 16.81 4.96
CA ASP A 13 47.85 17.15 3.53
C ASP A 13 47.09 16.10 2.71
N LYS A 14 47.25 14.80 3.01
CA LYS A 14 46.47 13.74 2.35
C LYS A 14 44.98 13.82 2.63
N LEU A 15 44.59 14.18 3.86
CA LEU A 15 43.18 14.33 4.25
C LEU A 15 42.48 15.51 3.54
N LYS A 16 43.25 16.53 3.16
CA LYS A 16 42.74 17.72 2.47
C LYS A 16 42.63 17.54 0.95
N GLN A 17 43.50 16.72 0.36
CA GLN A 17 43.57 16.57 -1.09
C GLN A 17 42.76 15.40 -1.65
N ASP A 18 42.51 14.34 -0.87
CA ASP A 18 41.73 13.20 -1.33
C ASP A 18 40.29 13.33 -0.78
N PRO A 19 39.28 13.62 -1.62
CA PRO A 19 37.91 13.59 -1.17
C PRO A 19 37.58 12.15 -0.74
N PRO A 20 36.96 11.94 0.44
CA PRO A 20 36.67 10.59 0.91
C PRO A 20 35.77 9.88 -0.10
N LYS A 21 36.34 8.91 -0.82
CA LYS A 21 35.59 7.96 -1.66
C LYS A 21 34.82 7.04 -0.74
N THR A 22 33.64 7.46 -0.31
CA THR A 22 32.67 6.54 0.28
C THR A 22 32.25 5.56 -0.82
N PRO A 23 32.21 4.25 -0.55
CA PRO A 23 31.58 3.30 -1.46
C PRO A 23 30.14 3.77 -1.66
N ILE A 24 29.82 4.24 -2.86
CA ILE A 24 28.47 4.65 -3.19
C ILE A 24 27.63 3.38 -3.18
N GLN A 25 26.76 3.25 -2.19
CA GLN A 25 25.87 2.11 -2.10
C GLN A 25 24.75 2.31 -3.12
N GLU A 26 24.86 1.64 -4.27
CA GLU A 26 23.79 1.61 -5.27
C GLU A 26 22.59 0.85 -4.68
N VAL A 27 21.54 1.59 -4.33
CA VAL A 27 20.28 1.01 -3.86
C VAL A 27 19.36 0.81 -5.06
N HIS A 28 19.05 -0.44 -5.36
CA HIS A 28 17.97 -0.76 -6.30
C HIS A 28 16.64 -0.75 -5.56
N PRO A 29 15.58 -0.13 -6.13
CA PRO A 29 14.25 -0.26 -5.59
C PRO A 29 13.89 -1.74 -5.49
N VAL A 30 13.45 -2.17 -4.32
CA VAL A 30 12.85 -3.50 -4.17
C VAL A 30 11.62 -3.49 -5.05
N LYS A 31 11.60 -4.31 -6.10
CA LYS A 31 10.40 -4.50 -6.90
C LYS A 31 9.38 -5.13 -5.96
N ASP A 32 8.44 -4.34 -5.49
CA ASP A 32 7.28 -4.86 -4.79
C ASP A 32 6.68 -5.95 -5.68
N VAL A 33 6.68 -7.17 -5.17
CA VAL A 33 5.96 -8.27 -5.80
C VAL A 33 4.49 -7.91 -5.58
N GLU A 34 3.92 -7.18 -6.53
CA GLU A 34 2.48 -6.95 -6.56
C GLU A 34 1.83 -8.33 -6.69
N GLU A 35 1.28 -8.82 -5.59
CA GLU A 35 0.31 -9.91 -5.64
C GLU A 35 -0.73 -9.54 -6.71
N PRO A 36 -1.14 -10.50 -7.57
CA PRO A 36 -2.11 -10.23 -8.62
C PRO A 36 -3.44 -9.86 -7.94
N LYS A 37 -3.64 -8.56 -7.71
CA LYS A 37 -4.93 -8.00 -7.31
C LYS A 37 -5.90 -8.39 -8.42
N GLU A 38 -6.99 -9.04 -8.04
CA GLU A 38 -8.08 -9.32 -8.98
C GLU A 38 -8.44 -8.02 -9.72
N ALA A 39 -8.75 -8.13 -11.01
CA ALA A 39 -9.04 -6.96 -11.83
C ALA A 39 -10.24 -6.19 -11.24
N GLU A 40 -9.97 -5.07 -10.57
CA GLU A 40 -10.99 -4.21 -10.00
C GLU A 40 -11.78 -3.52 -11.12
N ALA A 41 -13.11 -3.60 -11.07
CA ALA A 41 -14.01 -2.87 -11.97
C ALA A 41 -14.67 -1.71 -11.22
N GLN A 42 -14.81 -0.54 -11.87
CA GLN A 42 -15.50 0.60 -11.30
C GLN A 42 -17.02 0.43 -11.41
N LEU A 43 -17.71 0.53 -10.27
CA LEU A 43 -19.17 0.54 -10.20
C LEU A 43 -19.68 1.94 -9.84
N ASN A 44 -20.32 2.61 -10.80
CA ASN A 44 -20.94 3.92 -10.59
C ASN A 44 -22.46 3.76 -10.43
N VAL A 45 -23.00 4.16 -9.27
CA VAL A 45 -24.42 4.02 -8.95
C VAL A 45 -24.97 5.31 -8.35
N TRP A 46 -26.18 5.68 -8.77
CA TRP A 46 -26.96 6.73 -8.12
C TRP A 46 -27.78 6.12 -6.98
N ILE A 47 -27.52 6.57 -5.76
CA ILE A 47 -28.24 6.11 -4.56
C ILE A 47 -28.82 7.29 -3.77
N PRO A 48 -29.91 7.08 -3.01
CA PRO A 48 -30.45 8.10 -2.12
C PRO A 48 -29.41 8.60 -1.11
N LYS A 49 -29.37 9.92 -0.87
CA LYS A 49 -28.44 10.52 0.09
C LYS A 49 -28.63 10.00 1.52
N SER A 50 -29.85 9.63 1.89
CA SER A 50 -30.17 9.02 3.18
C SER A 50 -29.44 7.69 3.35
N LEU A 51 -29.50 6.82 2.34
CA LEU A 51 -28.85 5.51 2.35
C LEU A 51 -27.32 5.63 2.47
N LEU A 52 -26.73 6.58 1.74
CA LEU A 52 -25.28 6.84 1.84
C LEU A 52 -24.86 7.26 3.25
N LYS A 53 -25.68 8.06 3.96
CA LYS A 53 -25.40 8.44 5.35
C LYS A 53 -25.43 7.22 6.28
N THR A 54 -26.44 6.37 6.13
CA THR A 54 -26.57 5.15 6.94
C THR A 54 -25.40 4.19 6.70
N MET A 55 -25.01 3.97 5.44
CA MET A 55 -23.83 3.15 5.11
C MET A 55 -22.55 3.68 5.74
N LYS A 56 -22.36 5.01 5.73
CA LYS A 56 -21.18 5.63 6.37
C LYS A 56 -21.19 5.44 7.88
N GLY A 57 -22.35 5.60 8.53
CA GLY A 57 -22.49 5.33 9.96
C GLY A 57 -22.10 3.90 10.30
N TYR A 58 -22.68 2.94 9.58
CA TYR A 58 -22.36 1.52 9.73
C TYR A 58 -20.88 1.21 9.51
N GLY A 59 -20.26 1.82 8.49
CA GLY A 59 -18.83 1.66 8.23
C GLY A 59 -17.94 2.17 9.37
N ILE A 60 -18.34 3.24 10.05
CA ILE A 60 -17.63 3.76 11.23
C ILE A 60 -17.79 2.80 12.42
N GLU A 61 -18.99 2.27 12.64
CA GLU A 61 -19.27 1.37 13.77
C GLU A 61 -18.55 0.02 13.66
N HIS A 62 -18.38 -0.48 12.44
CA HIS A 62 -17.82 -1.81 12.18
C HIS A 62 -16.39 -1.80 11.60
N ASP A 63 -15.76 -0.63 11.49
CA ASP A 63 -14.44 -0.42 10.89
C ASP A 63 -14.33 -1.02 9.47
N LEU A 64 -15.38 -0.77 8.66
CA LEU A 64 -15.49 -1.27 7.29
C LEU A 64 -15.49 -0.13 6.28
N SER A 65 -14.80 -0.33 5.15
CA SER A 65 -14.87 0.63 4.06
C SER A 65 -16.20 0.54 3.32
N LEU A 66 -16.61 1.62 2.66
CA LEU A 66 -17.79 1.62 1.79
C LEU A 66 -17.69 0.59 0.65
N LYS A 67 -16.46 0.27 0.21
CA LYS A 67 -16.22 -0.78 -0.79
C LYS A 67 -16.57 -2.15 -0.20
N ASP A 68 -16.08 -2.46 1.01
CA ASP A 68 -16.32 -3.75 1.67
C ASP A 68 -17.81 -3.97 1.91
N ILE A 69 -18.51 -2.95 2.41
CA ILE A 69 -19.96 -3.00 2.64
C ILE A 69 -20.70 -3.28 1.33
N ASN A 70 -20.33 -2.61 0.23
CA ASN A 70 -20.93 -2.85 -1.08
C ASN A 70 -20.66 -4.28 -1.59
N ILE A 71 -19.43 -4.77 -1.47
CA ILE A 71 -19.06 -6.13 -1.90
C ILE A 71 -19.87 -7.16 -1.11
N LEU A 72 -19.94 -7.03 0.22
CA LEU A 72 -20.70 -7.93 1.08
C LEU A 72 -22.19 -7.93 0.76
N ALA A 73 -22.78 -6.75 0.53
CA ALA A 73 -24.19 -6.61 0.17
C ALA A 73 -24.48 -7.27 -1.18
N LEU A 74 -23.65 -7.02 -2.20
CA LEU A 74 -23.80 -7.60 -3.54
C LEU A 74 -23.62 -9.12 -3.52
N GLN A 75 -22.60 -9.64 -2.82
CA GLN A 75 -22.40 -11.08 -2.66
C GLN A 75 -23.58 -11.73 -1.94
N SER A 76 -24.08 -11.12 -0.87
CA SER A 76 -25.22 -11.63 -0.11
C SER A 76 -26.50 -11.65 -0.96
N PHE A 77 -26.76 -10.57 -1.71
CA PHE A 77 -27.89 -10.48 -2.62
C PHE A 77 -27.84 -11.56 -3.70
N LEU A 78 -26.69 -11.75 -4.35
CA LEU A 78 -26.52 -12.78 -5.38
C LEU A 78 -26.68 -14.19 -4.80
N LYS A 79 -26.05 -14.50 -3.66
CA LYS A 79 -26.19 -15.80 -2.98
C LYS A 79 -27.63 -16.09 -2.56
N GLY A 80 -28.32 -15.09 -2.02
CA GLY A 80 -29.71 -15.22 -1.59
C GLY A 80 -30.68 -15.47 -2.74
N ASN A 81 -30.45 -14.85 -3.90
CA ASN A 81 -31.26 -15.08 -5.09
C ASN A 81 -30.95 -16.41 -5.78
N LEU A 82 -29.71 -16.87 -5.73
CA LEU A 82 -29.32 -18.18 -6.26
C LEU A 82 -30.03 -19.33 -5.52
N LYS A 83 -30.20 -19.22 -4.19
CA LYS A 83 -30.95 -20.22 -3.41
C LYS A 83 -32.43 -20.26 -3.81
N LYS A 84 -33.06 -19.10 -4.00
CA LYS A 84 -34.47 -19.00 -4.39
C LYS A 84 -34.76 -19.51 -5.80
N SER A 85 -33.79 -19.44 -6.73
CA SER A 85 -33.95 -20.01 -8.08
C SER A 85 -33.88 -21.54 -8.08
N VAL A 86 -33.10 -22.15 -7.17
CA VAL A 86 -33.00 -23.61 -7.03
C VAL A 86 -34.26 -24.19 -6.39
N GLU A 87 -34.83 -23.54 -5.38
CA GLU A 87 -36.08 -23.99 -4.73
C GLU A 87 -37.31 -23.88 -5.63
N LYS A 88 -37.31 -22.99 -6.63
CA LYS A 88 -38.42 -22.86 -7.60
C LYS A 88 -38.39 -23.88 -8.74
N GLN A 89 -37.32 -24.64 -8.88
CA GLN A 89 -37.15 -25.67 -9.91
C GLN A 89 -37.27 -27.10 -9.37
N SER A 90 -37.58 -27.28 -8.07
CA SER A 90 -37.84 -28.57 -7.43
C SER A 90 -39.32 -28.80 -7.15
#